data_AF-A0A972W5D2-F1
#
_entry.id   AF-A0A972W5D2-F1
#
_cell.length_a   1.000
_cell.length_b   1.000
_cell.length_c   1.000
_cell.angle_alpha   90.00
_cell.angle_beta   90.00
_cell.angle_gamma   90.00
#
_symmetry.space_group_name_H-M   'P 1'
#
loop_
_entity.id
_entity.type
_entity.pdbx_description
1 polymer ?
#
loop_
_entity_poly.entity_id
_entity_poly.type
_entity_poly.pdbx_seq_one_letter_code
_entity_poly.pdbx_strand_id
1 'polypeptide(L)'
;DFKLLSDYINTNFSSEEKSTFKTPKYFYELVFEKPGDLVMPIIVEFEYEDGTKERKQYPAEIWRKNDNEVTKVFPSSKAITKITIDPDEQTADVDTTNNSWPKNKETKFEEFKKNQIKG
;
A
#
# COMPACT_ATOMS: atom_id res chain seq x y z
N ASP A 1 -10.67 -12.11 -25.16
CA ASP A 1 -9.63 -11.09 -25.39
C ASP A 1 -9.61 -10.06 -24.28
N PHE A 2 -8.49 -9.98 -23.56
CA PHE A 2 -8.25 -8.94 -22.56
C PHE A 2 -7.69 -7.72 -23.30
N LYS A 3 -8.41 -6.59 -23.26
CA LYS A 3 -7.88 -5.33 -23.78
C LYS A 3 -6.93 -4.73 -22.76
N LEU A 4 -5.74 -4.32 -23.21
CA LEU A 4 -4.79 -3.64 -22.33
C LEU A 4 -5.36 -2.28 -21.92
N LEU A 5 -5.14 -1.88 -20.67
CA LEU A 5 -5.55 -0.57 -20.16
C LEU A 5 -5.01 0.57 -21.04
N SER A 6 -3.80 0.40 -21.57
CA SER A 6 -3.16 1.29 -22.53
C SER A 6 -4.00 1.50 -23.79
N ASP A 7 -4.61 0.43 -24.32
CA ASP A 7 -5.43 0.48 -25.54
C ASP A 7 -6.74 1.23 -25.28
N TYR A 8 -7.35 0.99 -24.11
CA TYR A 8 -8.57 1.70 -23.70
C TYR A 8 -8.30 3.22 -23.55
N ILE A 9 -7.22 3.59 -22.87
CA ILE A 9 -6.84 5.00 -22.72
C ILE A 9 -6.55 5.63 -24.09
N ASN A 10 -5.89 4.87 -24.98
CA ASN A 10 -5.55 5.37 -26.30
C ASN A 10 -6.76 5.64 -27.20
N THR A 11 -7.80 4.82 -27.07
CA THR A 11 -9.01 4.87 -27.90
C THR A 11 -10.01 5.91 -27.41
N ASN A 12 -10.07 6.19 -26.11
CA ASN A 12 -11.13 6.98 -25.50
C ASN A 12 -10.74 8.42 -25.12
N PHE A 13 -9.46 8.79 -25.15
CA PHE A 13 -8.99 10.12 -24.75
C PHE A 13 -8.15 10.80 -25.83
N SER A 14 -8.21 12.13 -25.90
CA SER A 14 -7.40 12.95 -26.82
C SER A 14 -5.95 13.13 -26.33
N SER A 15 -5.04 13.55 -27.20
CA SER A 15 -3.61 13.72 -26.85
C SER A 15 -3.38 14.75 -25.74
N GLU A 16 -4.22 15.79 -25.67
CA GLU A 16 -4.18 16.80 -24.60
C GLU A 16 -4.65 16.23 -23.26
N GLU A 17 -5.71 15.42 -23.25
CA GLU A 17 -6.20 14.74 -22.03
C GLU A 17 -5.23 13.65 -21.55
N LYS A 18 -4.58 12.92 -22.47
CA LYS A 18 -3.54 11.94 -22.12
C LYS A 18 -2.34 12.55 -21.41
N SER A 19 -2.02 13.83 -21.68
CA SER A 19 -0.90 14.52 -21.05
C SER A 19 -1.18 14.89 -19.58
N THR A 20 -2.45 15.06 -19.21
CA THR A 20 -2.90 15.29 -17.83
C THR A 20 -3.15 13.99 -17.07
N PHE A 21 -3.48 12.89 -17.75
CA PHE A 21 -3.56 11.57 -17.14
C PHE A 21 -2.16 11.02 -16.83
N LYS A 22 -1.75 11.09 -15.56
CA LYS A 22 -0.63 10.29 -15.05
C LYS A 22 -1.04 8.82 -15.08
N THR A 23 -0.82 8.13 -16.20
CA THR A 23 -1.09 6.70 -16.32
C THR A 23 -0.31 5.97 -15.22
N PRO A 24 -1.00 5.28 -14.29
CA PRO A 24 -0.33 4.55 -13.23
C PRO A 24 0.47 3.41 -13.85
N LYS A 25 1.75 3.32 -13.47
CA LYS A 25 2.69 2.29 -13.94
C LYS A 25 2.64 1.05 -13.07
N TYR A 26 2.24 1.20 -11.82
CA TYR A 26 2.17 0.15 -10.81
C TYR A 26 0.76 0.08 -10.22
N PHE A 27 0.28 -1.14 -9.97
CA PHE A 27 -0.96 -1.39 -9.25
C PHE A 27 -0.62 -2.26 -8.05
N TYR A 28 -0.98 -1.79 -6.87
CA TYR A 28 -0.80 -2.51 -5.62
C TYR A 28 -2.16 -2.89 -5.07
N GLU A 29 -2.32 -4.14 -4.66
CA GLU A 29 -3.47 -4.58 -3.89
C GLU A 29 -3.06 -4.63 -2.42
N LEU A 30 -3.70 -3.78 -1.62
CA LEU A 30 -3.43 -3.63 -0.20
C LEU A 30 -4.57 -4.27 0.56
N VAL A 31 -4.23 -5.22 1.43
CA VAL A 31 -5.16 -5.86 2.35
C VAL A 31 -4.87 -5.30 3.74
N PHE A 32 -5.86 -4.62 4.30
CA PHE A 32 -5.81 -4.11 5.66
C PHE A 32 -6.63 -5.03 6.56
N GLU A 33 -5.98 -5.59 7.57
CA GLU A 33 -6.62 -6.40 8.59
C GLU A 33 -6.81 -5.55 9.85
N LYS A 34 -7.96 -5.70 10.51
CA LYS A 34 -8.26 -5.05 11.79
C LYS A 34 -8.39 -6.10 12.89
N PRO A 35 -7.28 -6.53 13.50
CA PRO A 35 -7.34 -7.42 14.65
C PRO A 35 -7.99 -6.69 15.84
N GLY A 36 -9.13 -7.20 16.30
CA GLY A 36 -9.88 -6.66 17.44
C GLY A 36 -11.17 -5.93 17.06
N ASP A 37 -11.96 -5.57 18.07
CA ASP A 37 -13.36 -5.16 17.87
C ASP A 37 -13.56 -3.65 17.68
N LEU A 38 -12.58 -2.83 18.06
CA LEU A 38 -12.70 -1.37 17.94
C LEU A 38 -12.62 -0.95 16.47
N VAL A 39 -13.58 -0.16 15.99
CA VAL A 39 -13.57 0.38 14.61
C VAL A 39 -12.70 1.63 14.60
N MET A 40 -11.67 1.66 13.75
CA MET A 40 -10.71 2.76 13.67
C MET A 40 -10.53 3.23 12.22
N PRO A 41 -10.20 4.52 11.99
CA PRO A 41 -9.75 4.98 10.68
C PRO A 41 -8.42 4.31 10.32
N ILE A 42 -8.18 4.11 9.02
CA ILE A 42 -6.89 3.64 8.52
C ILE A 42 -6.11 4.87 8.06
N ILE A 43 -4.99 5.15 8.72
CA ILE A 43 -4.03 6.16 8.29
C ILE A 43 -2.85 5.41 7.71
N VAL A 44 -2.48 5.66 6.46
CA VAL A 44 -1.37 4.98 5.80
C VAL A 44 -0.46 5.99 5.12
N GLU A 45 0.84 5.82 5.30
CA GLU A 45 1.90 6.56 4.63
C GLU A 45 2.64 5.64 3.67
N PHE A 46 2.68 6.06 2.40
CA PHE A 46 3.44 5.42 1.34
C PHE A 46 4.73 6.18 1.13
N GLU A 47 5.85 5.46 1.12
CA GLU A 47 7.16 5.97 0.72
C GLU A 47 7.50 5.39 -0.66
N TYR A 48 7.93 6.26 -1.57
CA TYR A 48 8.28 5.88 -2.94
C TYR A 48 9.79 5.76 -3.13
N GLU A 49 10.22 5.09 -4.21
CA GLU A 49 11.65 4.94 -4.55
C GLU A 49 12.41 6.26 -4.71
N ASP A 50 11.73 7.36 -5.03
CA ASP A 50 12.33 8.68 -5.16
C ASP A 50 12.38 9.47 -3.84
N GLY A 51 12.01 8.83 -2.72
CA GLY A 51 11.97 9.42 -1.39
C GLY A 51 10.74 10.30 -1.12
N THR A 52 9.83 10.44 -2.07
CA THR A 52 8.57 11.16 -1.82
C THR A 52 7.65 10.34 -0.93
N LYS A 53 6.87 11.03 -0.11
CA LYS A 53 5.89 10.43 0.80
C LYS A 53 4.48 10.88 0.47
N GLU A 54 3.53 9.97 0.54
CA GLU A 54 2.11 10.27 0.36
C GLU A 54 1.29 9.64 1.48
N ARG A 55 0.45 10.46 2.12
CA ARG A 55 -0.44 10.01 3.17
C ARG A 55 -1.87 9.86 2.67
N LYS A 56 -2.50 8.73 2.97
CA LYS A 56 -3.92 8.48 2.75
C LYS A 56 -4.59 8.20 4.09
N GLN A 57 -5.76 8.76 4.26
CA GLN A 57 -6.62 8.50 5.40
C GLN A 57 -7.94 7.96 4.90
N TYR A 58 -8.32 6.81 5.41
CA TYR A 58 -9.62 6.21 5.17
C TYR A 58 -10.42 6.27 6.47
N PRO A 59 -11.65 6.79 6.43
CA PRO A 59 -12.45 6.92 7.64
C PRO A 59 -12.98 5.54 8.05
N ALA A 60 -13.48 5.46 9.28
CA ALA A 60 -13.92 4.21 9.92
C ALA A 60 -15.06 3.49 9.15
N GLU A 61 -15.83 4.19 8.32
CA GLU A 61 -16.90 3.58 7.51
C GLU A 61 -16.38 2.58 6.47
N ILE A 62 -15.06 2.55 6.22
CA ILE A 62 -14.43 1.57 5.34
C ILE A 62 -14.74 0.13 5.77
N TRP A 63 -14.93 -0.10 7.07
CA TRP A 63 -15.23 -1.39 7.70
C TRP A 63 -16.71 -1.81 7.60
N ARG A 64 -17.58 -1.01 6.99
CA ARG A 64 -19.04 -1.25 7.01
C ARG A 64 -19.46 -2.56 6.32
N LYS A 65 -18.72 -2.99 5.30
CA LYS A 65 -19.05 -4.23 4.54
C LYS A 65 -18.36 -5.47 5.12
N ASN A 66 -17.17 -5.29 5.64
CA ASN A 66 -16.36 -6.32 6.29
C ASN A 66 -15.57 -5.60 7.38
N ASP A 67 -15.80 -6.00 8.62
CA ASP A 67 -15.19 -5.42 9.81
C ASP A 67 -13.78 -5.95 10.07
N ASN A 68 -13.44 -7.12 9.53
CA ASN A 68 -12.16 -7.78 9.75
C ASN A 68 -11.10 -7.40 8.71
N GLU A 69 -11.50 -7.30 7.44
CA GLU A 69 -10.58 -7.10 6.33
C GLU A 69 -11.14 -6.12 5.30
N VAL A 70 -10.29 -5.21 4.83
CA VAL A 70 -10.57 -4.37 3.67
C VAL A 70 -9.46 -4.46 2.65
N THR A 71 -9.85 -4.78 1.41
CA THR A 71 -8.97 -4.73 0.24
C THR A 71 -9.11 -3.39 -0.49
N LYS A 72 -7.97 -2.77 -0.84
CA LYS A 72 -7.90 -1.56 -1.66
C LYS A 72 -6.85 -1.69 -2.76
N VAL A 73 -7.26 -1.35 -3.97
CA VAL A 73 -6.34 -1.22 -5.10
C VAL A 73 -5.79 0.21 -5.11
N PHE A 74 -4.46 0.32 -5.08
CA PHE A 74 -3.74 1.58 -5.12
C PHE A 74 -2.95 1.69 -6.44
N PRO A 75 -3.43 2.50 -7.39
CA PRO A 75 -2.69 2.82 -8.60
C PRO A 75 -1.60 3.85 -8.28
N SER A 76 -0.36 3.59 -8.70
CA SER A 76 0.76 4.51 -8.53
C SER A 76 1.55 4.69 -9.83
N SER A 77 2.05 5.90 -10.04
CA SER A 77 3.04 6.18 -11.09
C SER A 77 4.46 5.76 -10.70
N LYS A 78 4.72 5.62 -9.40
CA LYS A 78 6.02 5.32 -8.80
C LYS A 78 5.97 4.00 -8.03
N ALA A 79 7.09 3.31 -7.96
CA ALA A 79 7.19 2.12 -7.12
C ALA A 79 7.20 2.49 -5.64
N ILE A 80 6.43 1.77 -4.83
CA ILE A 80 6.35 1.91 -3.37
C ILE A 80 7.45 1.06 -2.73
N THR A 81 8.24 1.66 -1.84
CA THR A 81 9.32 0.99 -1.11
C THR A 81 8.91 0.64 0.31
N LYS A 82 8.10 1.48 0.95
CA LYS A 82 7.65 1.29 2.33
C LYS A 82 6.21 1.75 2.50
N ILE A 83 5.47 1.01 3.30
CA ILE A 83 4.12 1.35 3.72
C ILE A 83 4.11 1.32 5.23
N THR A 84 3.64 2.40 5.86
CA THR A 84 3.51 2.50 7.31
C THR A 84 2.08 2.85 7.67
N ILE A 85 1.46 2.05 8.52
CA ILE A 85 0.14 2.32 9.10
C ILE A 85 0.36 3.17 10.35
N ASP A 86 -0.45 4.21 10.49
CA ASP A 86 -0.48 5.12 11.63
C ASP A 86 0.91 5.63 12.09
N PRO A 87 1.67 6.32 11.21
CA PRO A 87 3.03 6.74 11.51
C PRO A 87 3.15 7.76 12.66
N ASP A 88 2.06 8.43 13.03
CA ASP A 88 2.05 9.37 14.17
C ASP A 88 1.29 8.82 15.39
N GLU A 89 0.98 7.52 15.42
CA GLU A 89 0.35 6.84 16.56
C GLU A 89 -0.96 7.51 17.02
N GLN A 90 -1.80 7.90 16.06
CA GLN A 90 -3.10 8.54 16.32
C GLN A 90 -4.19 7.53 16.67
N THR A 91 -3.97 6.24 16.39
CA THR A 91 -4.87 5.14 16.71
C THR A 91 -4.47 4.48 18.02
N ALA A 92 -5.45 3.92 18.73
CA ALA A 92 -5.22 3.22 20.00
C ALA A 92 -4.76 1.76 19.75
N ASP A 93 -3.76 1.58 18.89
CA ASP A 93 -3.20 0.27 18.58
C ASP A 93 -2.24 -0.19 19.68
N VAL A 94 -2.33 -1.46 20.06
CA VAL A 94 -1.49 -2.07 21.11
C VAL A 94 -0.21 -2.68 20.55
N ASP A 95 -0.17 -3.02 19.25
CA ASP A 95 0.98 -3.65 18.61
C ASP A 95 1.36 -2.93 17.33
N THR A 96 2.25 -1.95 17.43
CA THR A 96 2.78 -1.21 16.27
C THR A 96 3.82 -1.99 15.46
N THR A 97 4.22 -3.19 15.89
CA THR A 97 5.30 -3.95 15.23
C THR A 97 4.89 -4.52 13.87
N ASN A 98 3.59 -4.64 13.62
CA ASN A 98 3.02 -5.13 12.37
C ASN A 98 2.59 -4.00 11.42
N ASN A 99 2.70 -2.73 11.83
CA ASN A 99 2.24 -1.56 11.06
C ASN A 99 3.19 -1.13 9.93
N SER A 100 4.13 -1.99 9.53
CA SER A 100 5.06 -1.68 8.44
C SER A 100 5.18 -2.81 7.44
N TRP A 101 5.18 -2.44 6.17
CA TRP A 101 5.55 -3.28 5.05
C TRP A 101 6.73 -2.66 4.30
N PRO A 102 7.75 -3.44 3.92
CA PRO A 102 7.98 -4.82 4.35
C PRO A 102 8.25 -4.91 5.86
N LYS A 103 7.96 -6.06 6.48
CA LYS A 103 8.12 -6.24 7.94
C LYS A 103 9.59 -6.07 8.31
N ASN A 104 9.89 -5.27 9.33
CA ASN A 104 11.25 -5.01 9.83
C ASN A 104 11.92 -6.22 10.52
N LYS A 105 11.35 -7.43 10.42
CA LYS A 105 11.81 -8.61 11.16
C LYS A 105 12.54 -9.55 10.21
N GLU A 106 13.86 -9.69 10.39
CA GLU A 106 14.64 -10.72 9.71
C GLU A 106 14.01 -12.09 10.00
N THR A 107 13.65 -12.83 8.95
CA THR A 107 13.16 -14.19 9.13
C THR A 107 14.33 -15.10 9.53
N LYS A 108 14.07 -16.19 10.28
CA LYS A 108 15.10 -17.20 10.59
C LYS A 108 15.85 -17.71 9.33
N PHE A 109 15.18 -17.68 8.18
CA PHE A 109 15.75 -18.05 6.89
C PHE A 109 16.70 -16.98 6.32
N GLU A 110 16.37 -15.70 6.45
CA GLU A 110 17.26 -14.59 6.09
C GLU A 110 18.49 -14.55 6.98
N GLU A 111 18.32 -14.78 8.29
CA GLU A 111 19.40 -14.93 9.26
C GLU A 111 20.32 -16.10 8.90
N PHE A 112 19.75 -17.25 8.53
CA PHE A 112 20.51 -18.41 8.02
C PHE A 112 21.32 -18.07 6.76
N LYS A 113 20.72 -17.42 5.75
CA LYS A 113 21.43 -17.01 4.53
C LYS A 113 22.59 -16.07 4.82
N LYS A 114 22.38 -15.09 5.70
CA LYS A 114 23.42 -14.12 6.12
C LYS A 114 24.60 -14.80 6.80
N ASN A 115 24.35 -15.86 7.58
CA ASN A 115 25.40 -16.64 8.24
C ASN A 115 26.16 -17.57 7.28
N GLN A 116 25.52 -18.09 6.22
CA GLN A 116 26.18 -18.90 5.18
C GLN A 116 27.12 -18.09 4.28
N ILE A 117 26.83 -16.81 4.04
CA ILE A 117 27.66 -15.93 3.18
C ILE A 117 28.91 -15.43 3.92
N LYS A 118 28.94 -15.53 5.25
CA LYS A 118 30.05 -15.08 6.10
C LYS A 118 31.11 -16.16 6.40
N GLY A 119 30.96 -17.37 5.85
CA GLY A 119 31.95 -18.45 5.91
C GLY A 119 32.65 -18.63 4.58
#